data_AF-A0A9Q0DFL5-F1
#
_entry.id   AF-A0A9Q0DFL5-F1
#
_cell.length_a   1.000
_cell.length_b   1.000
_cell.length_c   1.000
_cell.angle_alpha   90.00
_cell.angle_beta   90.00
_cell.angle_gamma   90.00
#
_symmetry.space_group_name_H-M   'P 1'
#
loop_
_entity.id
_entity.type
_entity.pdbx_description
1 polymer ?
#
loop_
_entity_poly.entity_id
_entity_poly.type
_entity_poly.pdbx_seq_one_letter_code
_entity_poly.pdbx_strand_id
1 'polypeptide(L)'
;MVQPIWTRLSDGYPEDLAGSVVLAVGLWLRFDPETVSLLNGEGAPDTFFIGVYILIVAGGLVMVVGFFGCCGAVRESQCLLGSFFACLLIIFGAEVAAGVFGFLNKDKIIEDVQNFYAKTYNENNNGTLITSYHKVLNCCGTKATPCGDLEDSKDCEAGIEEFFNSRLYLIGYTGIGIAGVMIIGMIFSMVLCCAIRNTREVI
;
A
#
# COMPACT_ATOMS: atom_id res chain seq x y z
N MET A 1 -37.65 8.79 -20.01
CA MET A 1 -38.33 7.53 -19.67
C MET A 1 -37.84 6.48 -20.66
N VAL A 2 -37.08 5.43 -20.38
CA VAL A 2 -36.56 4.80 -19.16
C VAL A 2 -35.27 4.07 -19.58
N GLN A 3 -34.15 4.45 -18.95
CA GLN A 3 -32.94 3.67 -18.60
C GLN A 3 -32.25 2.81 -19.68
N PRO A 4 -31.09 3.22 -20.22
CA PRO A 4 -30.14 2.25 -20.76
C PRO A 4 -29.47 1.53 -19.58
N ILE A 5 -29.23 0.24 -19.76
CA ILE A 5 -28.80 -0.78 -18.79
C ILE A 5 -27.46 -0.51 -18.05
N TRP A 6 -26.90 0.69 -18.24
CA TRP A 6 -25.61 1.15 -17.72
C TRP A 6 -25.59 1.43 -16.21
N THR A 7 -26.73 1.59 -15.54
CA THR A 7 -26.77 1.81 -14.08
C THR A 7 -26.72 0.53 -13.25
N ARG A 8 -26.74 -0.66 -13.88
CA ARG A 8 -26.61 -1.97 -13.19
C ARG A 8 -25.21 -2.60 -13.26
N LEU A 9 -24.23 -1.95 -13.88
CA LEU A 9 -22.82 -2.35 -13.80
C LEU A 9 -22.13 -1.54 -12.70
N SER A 10 -22.59 -1.75 -11.47
CA SER A 10 -21.75 -1.61 -10.29
C SER A 10 -20.84 -2.85 -10.21
N ASP A 11 -20.00 -3.10 -11.21
CA ASP A 11 -19.00 -4.19 -11.24
C ASP A 11 -17.78 -3.81 -12.12
N GLY A 12 -17.45 -2.51 -12.17
CA GLY A 12 -16.35 -1.98 -12.96
C GLY A 12 -15.73 -0.76 -12.30
N TYR A 13 -15.09 -0.97 -11.15
CA TYR A 13 -14.26 0.07 -10.55
C TYR A 13 -13.03 0.30 -11.45
N PRO A 14 -12.85 1.49 -12.06
CA PRO A 14 -11.63 1.78 -12.79
C PRO A 14 -10.47 1.81 -11.79
N GLU A 15 -9.41 1.07 -12.07
CA GLU A 15 -8.25 0.89 -11.19
C GLU A 15 -7.57 2.24 -10.83
N ASP A 16 -7.78 3.27 -11.64
CA ASP A 16 -7.36 4.66 -11.40
C ASP A 16 -8.03 5.31 -10.16
N LEU A 17 -9.24 4.86 -9.78
CA LEU A 17 -9.95 5.40 -8.63
C LEU A 17 -9.35 4.90 -7.31
N ALA A 18 -8.77 3.70 -7.30
CA ALA A 18 -8.13 3.13 -6.13
C ALA A 18 -6.93 3.98 -5.68
N GLY A 19 -6.10 4.45 -6.63
CA GLY A 19 -4.97 5.34 -6.34
C GLY A 19 -5.41 6.68 -5.73
N SER A 20 -6.49 7.26 -6.26
CA SER A 20 -7.04 8.53 -5.73
C SER A 20 -7.64 8.36 -4.33
N VAL A 21 -8.32 7.23 -4.05
CA VAL A 21 -8.85 6.92 -2.71
C VAL A 21 -7.73 6.73 -1.70
N VAL A 22 -6.69 5.97 -2.03
CA VAL A 22 -5.54 5.74 -1.11
C VAL A 22 -4.81 7.04 -0.80
N LEU A 23 -4.61 7.90 -1.80
CA LEU A 23 -4.06 9.25 -1.59
C LEU A 23 -4.96 10.12 -0.73
N ALA A 24 -6.27 10.11 -0.98
CA ALA A 24 -7.22 10.87 -0.19
C ALA A 24 -7.21 10.43 1.28
N VAL A 25 -7.13 9.12 1.55
CA VAL A 25 -6.98 8.58 2.91
C VAL A 25 -5.65 9.00 3.54
N GLY A 26 -4.54 8.93 2.81
CA GLY A 26 -3.23 9.37 3.32
C GLY A 26 -3.16 10.86 3.63
N LEU A 27 -3.74 11.68 2.76
CA LEU A 27 -3.88 13.13 2.98
C LEU A 27 -4.83 13.42 4.15
N TRP A 28 -5.96 12.72 4.25
CA TRP A 28 -6.90 12.85 5.36
C TRP A 28 -6.20 12.58 6.70
N LEU A 29 -5.48 11.46 6.82
CA LEU A 29 -4.70 11.12 8.02
C LEU A 29 -3.64 12.18 8.38
N ARG A 30 -3.11 12.92 7.39
CA ARG A 30 -2.09 13.94 7.60
C ARG A 30 -2.63 15.32 7.94
N PHE A 31 -3.82 15.66 7.47
CA PHE A 31 -4.41 17.00 7.55
C PHE A 31 -5.56 17.12 8.54
N ASP A 32 -6.11 16.01 9.01
CA ASP A 32 -7.16 16.02 10.02
C ASP A 32 -6.62 16.60 11.35
N PRO A 33 -7.21 17.70 11.86
CA PRO A 33 -6.65 18.47 12.96
C PRO A 33 -6.72 17.73 14.30
N GLU A 34 -7.68 16.82 14.49
CA GLU A 34 -7.73 15.93 15.66
C GLU A 34 -6.56 14.96 15.60
N THR A 35 -6.30 14.41 14.42
CA THR A 35 -5.16 13.50 14.20
C THR A 35 -3.83 14.24 14.38
N VAL A 36 -3.65 15.43 13.79
CA VAL A 36 -2.39 16.21 13.88
C VAL A 36 -2.12 16.77 15.28
N SER A 37 -3.15 17.12 16.04
CA SER A 37 -3.00 17.59 17.42
C SER A 37 -2.68 16.44 18.39
N LEU A 38 -3.26 15.25 18.16
CA LEU A 38 -2.83 14.01 18.82
C LEU A 38 -1.42 13.57 18.41
N LEU A 39 -0.93 13.99 17.24
CA LEU A 39 0.41 13.68 16.71
C LEU A 39 1.50 14.70 17.07
N ASN A 40 1.15 15.84 17.66
CA ASN A 40 2.10 16.89 18.07
C ASN A 40 2.07 17.19 19.58
N GLY A 41 1.16 16.58 20.33
CA GLY A 41 1.04 16.76 21.78
C GLY A 41 2.05 15.92 22.56
N GLU A 42 3.01 16.59 23.22
CA GLU A 42 3.81 16.14 24.38
C GLU A 42 4.22 14.65 24.45
N GLY A 43 4.93 14.15 23.42
CA GLY A 43 5.57 12.82 23.46
C GLY A 43 5.65 12.08 22.12
N ALA A 44 4.99 12.63 21.09
CA ALA A 44 4.76 12.00 19.79
C ALA A 44 6.02 11.39 19.15
N PRO A 45 5.98 10.11 18.74
CA PRO A 45 7.18 9.42 18.46
C PRO A 45 7.24 9.31 16.92
N ASP A 46 8.31 9.84 16.35
CA ASP A 46 8.55 10.06 14.90
C ASP A 46 8.18 8.90 13.95
N THR A 47 8.07 7.67 14.45
CA THR A 47 7.84 6.47 13.67
C THR A 47 6.41 6.38 13.14
N PHE A 48 5.40 6.94 13.82
CA PHE A 48 4.03 6.99 13.28
C PHE A 48 3.97 7.83 12.00
N PHE A 49 4.65 8.97 11.97
CA PHE A 49 4.78 9.81 10.79
C PHE A 49 5.40 9.03 9.62
N ILE A 50 6.41 8.19 9.88
CA ILE A 50 7.03 7.34 8.85
C ILE A 50 5.97 6.48 8.14
N GLY A 51 5.06 5.84 8.88
CA GLY A 51 3.98 5.04 8.29
C GLY A 51 3.02 5.84 7.40
N VAL A 52 2.60 7.02 7.84
CA VAL A 52 1.73 7.92 7.06
C VAL A 52 2.44 8.44 5.80
N TYR A 53 3.72 8.81 5.91
CA TYR A 53 4.52 9.24 4.76
C TYR A 53 4.68 8.12 3.72
N ILE A 54 4.91 6.88 4.16
CA ILE A 54 4.96 5.71 3.26
C ILE A 54 3.63 5.56 2.50
N LEU A 55 2.49 5.72 3.17
CA LEU A 55 1.16 5.61 2.56
C LEU A 55 0.92 6.70 1.50
N ILE A 56 1.31 7.95 1.81
CA ILE A 56 1.20 9.08 0.88
C ILE A 56 2.09 8.87 -0.36
N VAL A 57 3.35 8.47 -0.16
CA VAL A 57 4.29 8.24 -1.27
C VAL A 57 3.83 7.07 -2.14
N ALA A 58 3.40 5.96 -1.53
CA ALA A 58 2.89 4.80 -2.26
C ALA A 58 1.62 5.15 -3.07
N GLY A 59 0.64 5.83 -2.46
CA GLY A 59 -0.56 6.28 -3.16
C GLY A 59 -0.24 7.24 -4.32
N GLY A 60 0.70 8.16 -4.09
CA GLY A 60 1.18 9.12 -5.10
C GLY A 60 1.76 8.43 -6.32
N LEU A 61 2.63 7.45 -6.07
CA LEU A 61 3.27 6.67 -7.11
C LEU A 61 2.24 5.87 -7.93
N VAL A 62 1.27 5.23 -7.28
CA VAL A 62 0.18 4.50 -7.96
C VAL A 62 -0.66 5.43 -8.82
N MET A 63 -1.02 6.63 -8.33
CA MET A 63 -1.77 7.61 -9.12
C MET A 63 -1.00 8.07 -10.37
N VAL A 64 0.30 8.35 -10.23
CA VAL A 64 1.16 8.79 -11.35
C VAL A 64 1.29 7.68 -12.40
N VAL A 65 1.51 6.44 -11.97
CA VAL A 65 1.63 5.28 -12.87
C VAL A 65 0.30 5.01 -13.59
N GLY A 66 -0.84 5.08 -12.88
CA GLY A 66 -2.17 4.95 -13.47
C GLY A 66 -2.44 6.03 -14.51
N PHE A 67 -2.11 7.29 -14.19
CA PHE A 67 -2.26 8.41 -15.12
C PHE A 67 -1.44 8.20 -16.41
N PHE A 68 -0.18 7.77 -16.30
CA PHE A 68 0.65 7.47 -17.48
C PHE A 68 0.16 6.26 -18.26
N GLY A 69 -0.35 5.22 -17.60
CA GLY A 69 -0.95 4.06 -18.27
C GLY A 69 -2.20 4.45 -19.07
N CYS A 70 -3.14 5.14 -18.43
CA CYS A 70 -4.40 5.59 -19.05
C CYS A 70 -4.15 6.61 -20.17
N CYS A 71 -3.37 7.67 -19.91
CA CYS A 71 -3.05 8.67 -20.94
C CYS A 71 -2.18 8.10 -22.06
N GLY A 72 -1.32 7.13 -21.75
CA GLY A 72 -0.45 6.48 -22.72
C GLY A 72 -1.24 5.66 -23.73
N ALA A 73 -2.28 4.94 -23.27
CA ALA A 73 -3.19 4.21 -24.14
C ALA A 73 -4.03 5.14 -25.02
N VAL A 74 -4.55 6.24 -24.47
CA VAL A 74 -5.46 7.16 -25.19
C VAL A 74 -4.71 8.06 -26.18
N ARG A 75 -3.50 8.53 -25.86
CA ARG A 75 -2.76 9.49 -26.72
C ARG A 75 -1.89 8.82 -27.79
N GLU A 76 -1.82 7.49 -27.85
CA GLU A 76 -0.96 6.72 -28.75
C GLU A 76 0.49 7.26 -28.83
N SER A 77 0.98 7.86 -27.75
CA SER A 77 2.26 8.56 -27.72
C SER A 77 3.35 7.63 -27.23
N GLN A 78 4.34 7.38 -28.09
CA GLN A 78 5.48 6.49 -27.80
C GLN A 78 6.28 6.93 -26.56
N CYS A 79 6.45 8.24 -26.33
CA CYS A 79 7.15 8.75 -25.15
C CYS A 79 6.40 8.44 -23.85
N LEU A 80 5.07 8.61 -23.82
CA LEU A 80 4.28 8.36 -22.62
C LEU A 80 4.27 6.86 -22.26
N LEU A 81 4.15 6.00 -23.28
CA LEU A 81 4.17 4.55 -23.11
C LEU A 81 5.56 4.04 -22.69
N GLY A 82 6.63 4.69 -23.19
CA GLY A 82 8.00 4.47 -22.72
C GLY A 82 8.21 4.86 -21.25
N SER A 83 7.67 6.00 -20.82
CA SER A 83 7.71 6.42 -19.41
C SER A 83 6.98 5.43 -18.51
N PHE A 84 5.80 4.94 -18.91
CA PHE A 84 5.07 3.91 -18.17
C PHE A 84 5.89 2.63 -18.00
N PHE A 85 6.49 2.11 -19.08
CA PHE A 85 7.37 0.94 -19.03
C PHE A 85 8.59 1.14 -18.11
N ALA A 86 9.23 2.32 -18.19
CA ALA A 86 10.36 2.65 -17.32
C ALA A 86 9.96 2.71 -15.84
N CYS A 87 8.81 3.31 -15.51
CA CYS A 87 8.27 3.31 -14.16
C CYS A 87 8.00 1.90 -13.65
N LEU A 88 7.36 1.03 -14.45
CA LEU A 88 7.12 -0.37 -14.06
C LEU A 88 8.40 -1.15 -13.79
N LEU A 89 9.44 -0.95 -14.61
CA LEU A 89 10.74 -1.59 -14.38
C LEU A 89 11.39 -1.16 -13.06
N ILE A 90 11.32 0.14 -12.74
CA ILE A 90 11.86 0.67 -11.48
C ILE A 90 11.11 0.09 -10.29
N ILE A 91 9.77 0.02 -10.36
CA ILE A 91 8.94 -0.54 -9.28
C ILE A 91 9.21 -2.03 -9.12
N PHE A 92 9.29 -2.78 -10.21
CA PHE A 92 9.60 -4.21 -10.16
C PHE A 92 10.99 -4.46 -9.54
N GLY A 93 11.99 -3.67 -9.91
CA GLY A 93 13.32 -3.74 -9.29
C GLY A 93 13.29 -3.41 -7.80
N ALA A 94 12.53 -2.39 -7.40
CA ALA A 94 12.36 -2.02 -6.00
C ALA A 94 11.62 -3.10 -5.20
N GLU A 95 10.62 -3.76 -5.79
CA GLU A 95 9.89 -4.85 -5.15
C GLU A 95 10.77 -6.08 -4.93
N VAL A 96 11.58 -6.47 -5.93
CA VAL A 96 12.56 -7.56 -5.78
C VAL A 96 13.59 -7.18 -4.71
N ALA A 97 14.11 -5.95 -4.72
CA ALA A 97 15.07 -5.49 -3.71
C ALA A 97 14.47 -5.50 -2.30
N ALA A 98 13.24 -4.99 -2.13
CA ALA A 98 12.53 -4.98 -0.86
C ALA A 98 12.20 -6.41 -0.38
N GLY A 99 11.79 -7.31 -1.29
CA GLY A 99 11.54 -8.72 -0.99
C GLY A 99 12.79 -9.43 -0.49
N VAL A 100 13.93 -9.25 -1.16
CA VAL A 100 15.22 -9.83 -0.72
C VAL A 100 15.66 -9.21 0.61
N PHE A 101 15.56 -7.87 0.75
CA PHE A 101 15.94 -7.18 1.98
C PHE A 101 15.09 -7.65 3.17
N GLY A 102 13.77 -7.75 3.00
CA GLY A 102 12.85 -8.22 4.01
C GLY A 102 13.05 -9.70 4.37
N PHE A 103 13.44 -10.54 3.41
CA PHE A 103 13.76 -11.93 3.69
C PHE A 103 15.06 -12.08 4.49
N LEU A 104 16.10 -11.33 4.15
CA LEU A 104 17.40 -11.39 4.83
C LEU A 104 17.38 -10.75 6.23
N ASN A 105 16.55 -9.72 6.44
CA ASN A 105 16.49 -8.96 7.69
C ASN A 105 15.11 -9.06 8.35
N LYS A 106 14.46 -10.22 8.27
CA LYS A 106 13.11 -10.44 8.79
C LYS A 106 12.95 -10.03 10.26
N ASP A 107 13.95 -10.31 11.10
CA ASP A 107 13.89 -10.06 12.54
C ASP A 107 13.88 -8.54 12.80
N LYS A 108 14.66 -7.78 12.02
CA LYS A 108 14.69 -6.32 12.08
C LYS A 108 13.37 -5.70 11.62
N ILE A 109 12.76 -6.24 10.57
CA ILE A 109 11.44 -5.78 10.09
C ILE A 109 10.35 -6.03 11.15
N ILE A 110 10.38 -7.19 11.81
CA ILE A 110 9.46 -7.51 12.90
C ILE A 110 9.64 -6.51 14.04
N GLU A 111 10.88 -6.26 14.46
CA GLU A 111 11.20 -5.29 15.53
C GLU A 111 10.74 -3.86 15.18
N ASP A 112 10.98 -3.39 13.95
CA ASP A 112 10.53 -2.06 13.51
C ASP A 112 9.01 -1.93 13.54
N VAL A 113 8.27 -2.97 13.12
CA VAL A 113 6.80 -2.99 13.15
C VAL A 113 6.28 -3.05 14.59
N GLN A 114 6.93 -3.82 15.47
CA GLN A 114 6.62 -3.90 16.90
C GLN A 114 6.82 -2.54 17.57
N ASN A 115 7.95 -1.88 17.32
CA ASN A 115 8.25 -0.55 17.84
C ASN A 115 7.26 0.50 17.34
N PHE A 116 6.85 0.42 16.06
CA PHE A 116 5.81 1.29 15.49
C PHE A 116 4.46 1.10 16.20
N TYR A 117 4.05 -0.14 16.42
CA TYR A 117 2.80 -0.45 17.10
C TYR A 117 2.84 0.01 18.57
N ALA A 118 3.92 -0.31 19.29
CA ALA A 118 4.07 0.05 20.70
C ALA A 118 4.07 1.57 20.93
N LYS A 119 4.75 2.32 20.05
CA LYS A 119 4.65 3.79 19.98
C LYS A 119 3.21 4.24 19.85
N THR A 120 2.52 3.74 18.82
CA THR A 120 1.16 4.16 18.48
C THR A 120 0.17 3.86 19.60
N TYR A 121 0.31 2.70 20.26
CA TYR A 121 -0.58 2.26 21.34
C TYR A 121 -0.44 3.11 22.61
N ASN A 122 0.78 3.42 23.03
CA ASN A 122 1.02 4.19 24.26
C ASN A 122 0.50 5.62 24.17
N GLU A 123 0.42 6.17 22.96
CA GLU A 123 -0.07 7.52 22.76
C GLU A 123 -1.57 7.62 22.51
N ASN A 124 -2.14 6.66 21.80
CA ASN A 124 -3.52 6.74 21.34
C ASN A 124 -4.26 5.42 21.56
N ASN A 125 -4.37 4.95 22.80
CA ASN A 125 -4.98 3.66 23.13
C ASN A 125 -6.45 3.44 22.65
N ASN A 126 -7.14 4.47 22.16
CA ASN A 126 -8.52 4.44 21.67
C ASN A 126 -8.69 4.69 20.15
N GLY A 127 -7.61 4.59 19.36
CA GLY A 127 -7.67 4.83 17.91
C GLY A 127 -8.33 3.71 17.09
N THR A 128 -9.10 4.07 16.06
CA THR A 128 -9.68 3.14 15.06
C THR A 128 -8.60 2.28 14.37
N LEU A 129 -7.38 2.80 14.21
CA LEU A 129 -6.24 2.05 13.70
C LEU A 129 -5.84 0.89 14.63
N ILE A 130 -5.69 1.13 15.94
CA ILE A 130 -5.27 0.10 16.92
C ILE A 130 -6.31 -1.02 17.01
N THR A 131 -7.60 -0.67 16.96
CA THR A 131 -8.69 -1.66 16.92
C THR A 131 -8.57 -2.56 15.68
N SER A 132 -8.10 -2.01 14.56
CA SER A 132 -7.86 -2.79 13.34
C SER A 132 -6.67 -3.74 13.49
N TYR A 133 -5.58 -3.30 14.12
CA TYR A 133 -4.45 -4.18 14.47
C TYR A 133 -4.90 -5.33 15.40
N HIS A 134 -5.67 -5.03 16.45
CA HIS A 134 -6.20 -6.06 17.37
C HIS A 134 -7.01 -7.12 16.63
N LYS A 135 -7.87 -6.70 15.69
CA LYS A 135 -8.71 -7.62 14.92
C LYS A 135 -7.92 -8.45 13.89
N VAL A 136 -6.94 -7.84 13.23
CA VAL A 136 -6.13 -8.50 12.19
C VAL A 136 -5.15 -9.50 12.81
N LEU A 137 -4.51 -9.12 13.91
CA LEU A 137 -3.48 -9.92 14.58
C LEU A 137 -4.03 -10.79 15.73
N ASN A 138 -5.30 -10.61 16.08
CA ASN A 138 -5.99 -11.29 17.18
C ASN A 138 -5.21 -11.17 18.50
N CYS A 139 -4.87 -9.92 18.85
CA CYS A 139 -4.02 -9.56 19.98
C CYS A 139 -4.57 -8.31 20.68
N CYS A 140 -4.07 -8.00 21.87
CA CYS A 140 -4.42 -6.79 22.59
C CYS A 140 -3.24 -6.17 23.31
N GLY A 141 -3.09 -4.84 23.19
CA GLY A 141 -2.17 -4.06 23.99
C GLY A 141 -0.69 -4.33 23.68
N THR A 142 0.17 -3.79 24.54
CA THR A 142 1.62 -3.95 24.44
C THR A 142 2.17 -4.70 25.65
N LYS A 143 3.41 -5.19 25.57
CA LYS A 143 4.10 -5.81 26.71
C LYS A 143 4.16 -4.89 27.94
N ALA A 144 4.24 -3.58 27.74
CA ALA A 144 4.33 -2.59 28.81
C ALA A 144 2.95 -2.16 29.35
N THR A 145 1.94 -2.12 28.47
CA THR A 145 0.61 -1.59 28.78
C THR A 145 -0.45 -2.59 28.32
N PRO A 146 -0.82 -3.57 29.18
CA PRO A 146 -1.81 -4.58 28.84
C PRO A 146 -3.22 -3.98 28.70
N CYS A 147 -4.06 -4.62 27.89
CA CYS A 147 -5.50 -4.33 27.89
C CYS A 147 -6.10 -4.82 29.22
N GLY A 148 -6.91 -4.00 29.89
CA GLY A 148 -7.46 -4.34 31.22
C GLY A 148 -8.10 -5.72 31.32
N ASP A 149 -8.04 -6.31 32.53
CA ASP A 149 -8.65 -7.56 33.05
C ASP A 149 -8.91 -8.73 32.06
N LEU A 150 -8.06 -8.92 31.06
CA LEU A 150 -7.99 -10.14 30.26
C LEU A 150 -6.59 -10.74 30.40
N GLU A 151 -6.41 -11.48 31.49
CA GLU A 151 -5.19 -12.20 31.88
C GLU A 151 -4.74 -13.27 30.87
N ASP A 152 -5.49 -13.46 29.77
CA ASP A 152 -5.29 -14.52 28.77
C ASP A 152 -5.22 -14.00 27.31
N SER A 153 -5.16 -12.68 27.09
CA SER A 153 -5.03 -12.13 25.73
C SER A 153 -3.56 -11.95 25.33
N LYS A 154 -3.18 -12.56 24.21
CA LYS A 154 -1.88 -12.42 23.55
C LYS A 154 -1.50 -10.95 23.31
N ASP A 155 -0.28 -10.55 23.71
CA ASP A 155 0.26 -9.23 23.41
C ASP A 155 0.51 -9.05 21.91
N CYS A 156 0.29 -7.83 21.40
CA CYS A 156 0.43 -7.59 19.96
C CYS A 156 1.86 -7.68 19.45
N GLU A 157 2.86 -7.60 20.33
CA GLU A 157 4.25 -7.78 19.94
C GLU A 157 4.51 -9.23 19.52
N ALA A 158 4.13 -10.20 20.37
CA ALA A 158 4.07 -11.62 19.99
C ALA A 158 3.06 -11.87 18.84
N GLY A 159 2.00 -11.06 18.79
CA GLY A 159 1.04 -10.93 17.68
C GLY A 159 1.70 -10.90 16.33
N ILE A 160 2.53 -9.87 16.18
CA ILE A 160 3.26 -9.51 14.98
C ILE A 160 4.26 -10.60 14.60
N GLU A 161 5.06 -11.09 15.54
CA GLU A 161 6.04 -12.14 15.26
C GLU A 161 5.39 -13.43 14.75
N GLU A 162 4.30 -13.88 15.39
CA GLU A 162 3.56 -15.05 14.94
C GLU A 162 2.89 -14.82 13.57
N PHE A 163 2.39 -13.60 13.31
CA PHE A 163 1.83 -13.26 12.00
C PHE A 163 2.89 -13.34 10.90
N PHE A 164 4.07 -12.76 11.12
CA PHE A 164 5.16 -12.83 10.16
C PHE A 164 5.68 -14.25 9.98
N ASN A 165 5.73 -15.09 11.02
CA ASN A 165 6.19 -16.47 10.87
C ASN A 165 5.13 -17.41 10.24
N SER A 166 3.88 -17.31 10.67
CA SER A 166 2.80 -18.21 10.24
C SER A 166 2.10 -17.76 8.96
N ARG A 167 2.06 -16.46 8.69
CA ARG A 167 1.37 -15.88 7.52
C ARG A 167 2.31 -15.25 6.50
N LEU A 168 3.63 -15.44 6.63
CA LEU A 168 4.60 -15.05 5.60
C LEU A 168 4.20 -15.54 4.21
N TYR A 169 3.63 -16.75 4.13
CA TYR A 169 3.20 -17.34 2.87
C TYR A 169 2.09 -16.55 2.17
N LEU A 170 1.17 -15.91 2.93
CA LEU A 170 0.13 -15.06 2.36
C LEU A 170 0.73 -13.76 1.80
N ILE A 171 1.65 -13.16 2.56
CA ILE A 171 2.39 -11.96 2.12
C ILE A 171 3.20 -12.29 0.86
N GLY A 172 3.85 -13.45 0.83
CA GLY A 172 4.58 -13.97 -0.32
C GLY A 172 3.71 -14.17 -1.55
N TYR A 173 2.53 -14.80 -1.40
CA TYR A 173 1.58 -14.96 -2.52
C TYR A 173 1.11 -13.61 -3.07
N THR A 174 0.85 -12.65 -2.17
CA THR A 174 0.43 -11.30 -2.56
C THR A 174 1.52 -10.60 -3.36
N GLY A 175 2.79 -10.68 -2.93
CA GLY A 175 3.93 -10.15 -3.67
C GLY A 175 4.11 -10.82 -5.04
N ILE A 176 4.00 -12.15 -5.12
CA ILE A 176 4.07 -12.86 -6.42
C ILE A 176 2.94 -12.41 -7.36
N GLY A 177 1.74 -12.20 -6.82
CA GLY A 177 0.61 -11.68 -7.59
C GLY A 177 0.88 -10.29 -8.15
N ILE A 178 1.37 -9.37 -7.31
CA ILE A 178 1.72 -8.00 -7.71
C ILE A 178 2.82 -8.01 -8.79
N ALA A 179 3.89 -8.79 -8.59
CA ALA A 179 4.93 -9.01 -9.57
C ALA A 179 4.38 -9.55 -10.91
N GLY A 180 3.44 -10.49 -10.86
CA GLY A 180 2.76 -11.03 -12.05
C GLY A 180 1.98 -9.97 -12.82
N VAL A 181 1.18 -9.15 -12.12
CA VAL A 181 0.43 -8.04 -12.73
C VAL A 181 1.37 -7.03 -13.37
N MET A 182 2.49 -6.69 -12.73
CA MET A 182 3.50 -5.80 -13.31
C MET A 182 4.12 -6.37 -14.58
N ILE A 183 4.46 -7.65 -14.61
CA ILE A 183 5.01 -8.32 -15.80
C ILE A 183 4.01 -8.28 -16.95
N ILE A 184 2.74 -8.56 -16.66
CA ILE A 184 1.66 -8.47 -17.65
C ILE A 184 1.55 -7.03 -18.19
N GLY A 185 1.60 -6.02 -17.32
CA GLY A 185 1.61 -4.61 -17.71
C GLY A 185 2.80 -4.24 -18.60
N MET A 186 4.00 -4.76 -18.30
CA MET A 186 5.19 -4.55 -19.12
C MET A 186 5.07 -5.19 -20.51
N ILE A 187 4.52 -6.41 -20.60
CA ILE A 187 4.28 -7.09 -21.87
C ILE A 187 3.29 -6.30 -22.73
N PHE A 188 2.14 -5.90 -22.16
CA PHE A 188 1.16 -5.11 -22.89
C PHE A 188 1.73 -3.77 -23.34
N SER A 189 2.52 -3.10 -22.51
CA SER A 189 3.21 -1.87 -22.88
C SER A 189 4.15 -2.07 -24.08
N MET A 190 4.93 -3.16 -24.11
CA MET A 190 5.81 -3.46 -25.25
C MET A 190 5.01 -3.76 -26.52
N VAL A 191 3.93 -4.55 -26.43
CA VAL A 191 3.09 -4.89 -27.57
C VAL A 191 2.43 -3.63 -28.15
N LEU A 192 1.87 -2.76 -27.30
CA LEU A 192 1.28 -1.49 -27.72
C LEU A 192 2.33 -0.54 -28.33
N CYS A 193 3.53 -0.45 -27.74
CA CYS A 193 4.64 0.31 -28.31
C CYS A 193 4.98 -0.17 -29.72
N CYS A 194 5.07 -1.48 -29.91
CA CYS A 194 5.36 -2.09 -31.21
C CYS A 194 4.25 -1.85 -32.22
N ALA A 195 2.98 -1.98 -31.82
CA ALA A 195 1.82 -1.72 -32.67
C ALA A 195 1.80 -0.26 -33.16
N ILE A 196 1.98 0.71 -32.25
CA ILE A 196 2.01 2.14 -32.60
C ILE A 196 3.18 2.47 -33.52
N ARG A 197 4.37 1.90 -33.25
CA ARG A 197 5.55 2.10 -34.11
C ARG A 197 5.27 1.59 -35.51
N ASN A 198 4.72 0.38 -35.65
CA ASN A 198 4.39 -0.20 -36.94
C ASN A 198 3.37 0.67 -37.72
N THR A 199 2.38 1.25 -37.04
CA THR A 199 1.42 2.17 -37.68
C THR A 199 2.09 3.44 -38.20
N ARG A 200 3.08 3.99 -37.48
CA ARG A 200 3.79 5.21 -37.90
C ARG A 200 4.71 5.00 -39.11
N GLU A 201 5.32 3.81 -39.24
CA GLU A 201 6.21 3.49 -40.37
C GLU A 201 5.44 3.27 -41.70
N VAL A 202 4.13 3.05 -41.65
CA VAL A 202 3.28 2.78 -42.83
C VAL A 202 2.66 4.07 -43.41
N ILE A 203 2.78 5.21 -42.73
CA ILE A 203 2.22 6.52 -43.10
C ILE A 203 3.35 7.43 -43.61
#